data_AF-A0A351Q5S1-F1
#
_entry.id   AF-A0A351Q5S1-F1
#
_cell.length_a   1.000
_cell.length_b   1.000
_cell.length_c   1.000
_cell.angle_alpha   90.00
_cell.angle_beta   90.00
_cell.angle_gamma   90.00
#
_symmetry.space_group_name_H-M   'P 1'
#
loop_
_entity.id
_entity.type
_entity.pdbx_description
1 polymer ?
#
loop_
_entity_poly.entity_id
_entity_poly.type
_entity_poly.pdbx_seq_one_letter_code
_entity_poly.pdbx_strand_id
1 'polypeptide(L)'
;MNTITSHTGRTLPVLCLLLTFSATTQATCITTNSGSPENTITGCKAFSSNTSGASNTVNGYLAMQHNTTGGWNSAVGNLTMQYNTTGSRNTATGGEALLNNTTGNNNTATGFLALGNSKTGENNTATGTQSLYTNTTGYENTATGMQAMFANTTGYHNTATGVLALYSNTTGTFNTAVGFNALKNNTGPTATYTKGGTSNT
;
A
#
# COMPACT_ATOMS: atom_id res chain seq x y z
N MET A 1 -30.55 24.12 50.87
CA MET A 1 -31.38 23.15 51.60
C MET A 1 -32.75 23.19 50.92
N ASN A 2 -33.14 22.25 50.07
CA ASN A 2 -33.27 20.83 50.39
C ASN A 2 -33.03 19.91 49.19
N THR A 3 -32.62 18.69 49.56
CA THR A 3 -32.25 17.52 48.79
C THR A 3 -33.44 16.89 48.05
N ILE A 4 -33.12 16.27 46.91
CA ILE A 4 -33.98 15.47 46.04
C ILE A 4 -34.35 14.14 46.69
N THR A 5 -35.57 13.64 46.49
CA THR A 5 -35.85 12.18 46.52
C THR A 5 -36.58 11.74 45.26
N SER A 6 -35.81 11.01 44.44
CA SER A 6 -36.22 10.11 43.35
C SER A 6 -37.26 9.10 43.84
N HIS A 7 -38.28 8.79 43.03
CA HIS A 7 -38.93 7.47 43.00
C HIS A 7 -39.36 7.12 41.57
N THR A 8 -38.70 6.08 41.03
CA THR A 8 -39.05 5.24 39.86
C THR A 8 -38.76 5.75 38.44
N GLY A 9 -37.83 5.06 37.76
CA GLY A 9 -37.87 4.88 36.30
C GLY A 9 -36.87 5.67 35.44
N ARG A 10 -35.63 5.17 35.34
CA ARG A 10 -34.68 5.26 34.20
C ARG A 10 -34.86 6.42 33.18
N THR A 11 -33.86 7.29 33.10
CA THR A 11 -33.04 7.58 31.89
C THR A 11 -31.89 8.52 32.27
N LEU A 12 -30.64 8.10 32.10
CA LEU A 12 -29.48 9.00 32.14
C LEU A 12 -29.38 9.69 30.76
N PRO A 13 -29.42 11.03 30.65
CA PRO A 13 -28.87 11.69 29.48
C PRO A 13 -27.35 11.71 29.63
N VAL A 14 -26.66 11.14 28.64
CA VAL A 14 -25.20 11.17 28.50
C VAL A 14 -24.77 12.62 28.28
N LEU A 15 -24.52 13.34 29.36
CA LEU A 15 -23.73 14.56 29.35
C LEU A 15 -22.27 14.11 29.24
N CYS A 16 -21.83 13.81 28.02
CA CYS A 16 -20.41 13.55 27.75
C CYS A 16 -19.66 14.88 27.89
N LEU A 17 -18.99 14.99 29.04
CA LEU A 17 -18.11 16.06 29.46
C LEU A 17 -17.14 16.43 28.33
N LEU A 18 -17.24 17.67 27.84
CA LEU A 18 -16.29 18.30 26.93
C LEU A 18 -14.90 18.32 27.59
N LEU A 19 -14.07 17.32 27.29
CA LEU A 19 -12.63 17.40 27.52
C LEU A 19 -12.06 18.37 26.49
N THR A 20 -11.69 19.57 26.95
CA THR A 20 -10.95 20.56 26.17
C THR A 20 -9.54 20.03 25.89
N PHE A 21 -9.32 19.52 24.67
CA PHE A 21 -7.97 19.24 24.19
C PHE A 21 -7.34 20.52 23.63
N SER A 22 -6.14 20.81 24.15
CA SER A 22 -5.24 21.91 23.76
C SER A 22 -4.98 21.92 22.25
N ALA A 23 -5.29 23.04 21.59
CA ALA A 23 -4.99 23.25 20.18
C ALA A 23 -3.51 23.57 19.98
N THR A 24 -2.72 22.56 19.63
CA THR A 24 -1.44 22.74 18.92
C THR A 24 -1.56 22.08 17.54
N THR A 25 -1.89 22.89 16.55
CA THR A 25 -1.70 22.76 15.08
C THR A 25 -1.18 21.41 14.53
N GLN A 26 -2.00 20.66 13.78
CA GLN A 26 -2.00 20.67 12.29
C GLN A 26 -3.16 19.83 11.69
N ALA A 27 -4.14 20.55 11.14
CA ALA A 27 -5.08 20.23 10.05
C ALA A 27 -5.81 18.86 10.02
N THR A 28 -7.03 18.84 10.56
CA THR A 28 -8.15 18.08 9.99
C THR A 28 -8.41 18.55 8.55
N CYS A 29 -7.73 17.95 7.57
CA CYS A 29 -8.24 17.92 6.20
C CYS A 29 -8.99 16.58 6.04
N ILE A 30 -10.31 16.62 6.25
CA ILE A 30 -11.23 15.55 5.87
C ILE A 30 -11.72 15.92 4.46
N THR A 31 -11.45 15.08 3.47
CA THR A 31 -12.03 15.25 2.14
C THR A 31 -13.42 14.60 2.11
N THR A 32 -14.39 15.33 1.55
CA THR A 32 -15.77 14.87 1.38
C THR A 32 -15.82 13.79 0.31
N ASN A 33 -16.38 12.62 0.64
CA ASN A 33 -16.61 11.52 -0.28
C ASN A 33 -17.63 11.95 -1.36
N SER A 34 -17.15 12.15 -2.58
CA SER A 34 -17.98 12.38 -3.77
C SER A 34 -18.61 11.05 -4.24
N GLY A 35 -19.93 10.96 -4.14
CA GLY A 35 -20.77 10.12 -5.00
C GLY A 35 -20.86 8.61 -4.73
N SER A 36 -19.88 7.98 -4.05
CA SER A 36 -19.84 6.52 -3.90
C SER A 36 -19.86 6.05 -2.45
N PRO A 37 -20.62 4.99 -2.12
CA PRO A 37 -20.73 4.51 -0.74
C PRO A 37 -19.40 3.94 -0.22
N GLU A 38 -19.25 3.96 1.11
CA GLU A 38 -18.25 3.16 1.88
C GLU A 38 -16.77 3.56 1.79
N ASN A 39 -16.42 4.79 1.41
CA ASN A 39 -15.03 5.24 1.55
C ASN A 39 -14.73 5.82 2.95
N THR A 40 -13.60 5.43 3.56
CA THR A 40 -13.07 6.00 4.81
C THR A 40 -11.80 6.79 4.50
N ILE A 41 -11.83 8.12 4.61
CA ILE A 41 -10.69 8.98 4.22
C ILE A 41 -10.22 9.86 5.38
N THR A 42 -8.91 9.86 5.60
CA THR A 42 -8.20 10.73 6.53
C THR A 42 -6.92 11.25 5.87
N GLY A 43 -6.61 12.55 6.01
CA GLY A 43 -5.38 13.15 5.48
C GLY A 43 -5.61 14.20 4.39
N CYS A 44 -4.71 15.18 4.33
CA CYS A 44 -4.93 16.35 3.47
C CYS A 44 -4.76 16.05 1.99
N LYS A 45 -5.71 16.54 1.19
CA LYS A 45 -5.80 16.32 -0.27
C LYS A 45 -5.86 14.84 -0.68
N ALA A 46 -6.18 13.94 0.26
CA ALA A 46 -6.37 12.54 -0.04
C ALA A 46 -7.66 12.33 -0.84
N PHE A 47 -7.65 11.40 -1.80
CA PHE A 47 -8.86 10.94 -2.49
C PHE A 47 -9.67 12.05 -3.21
N SER A 48 -9.02 13.14 -3.62
CA SER A 48 -9.69 14.37 -4.08
C SER A 48 -10.30 14.31 -5.49
N SER A 49 -9.85 13.40 -6.35
CA SER A 49 -10.33 13.26 -7.73
C SER A 49 -11.37 12.15 -7.93
N ASN A 50 -11.79 11.48 -6.86
CA ASN A 50 -12.70 10.33 -6.95
C ASN A 50 -14.02 10.73 -7.60
N THR A 51 -14.41 10.02 -8.65
CA THR A 51 -15.69 10.22 -9.34
C THR A 51 -16.70 9.13 -8.96
N SER A 52 -16.28 7.87 -8.90
CA SER A 52 -17.17 6.75 -8.57
C SER A 52 -16.53 5.57 -7.81
N GLY A 53 -15.26 5.66 -7.40
CA GLY A 53 -14.61 4.60 -6.61
C GLY A 53 -15.25 4.42 -5.24
N ALA A 54 -15.54 3.16 -4.86
CA ALA A 54 -16.23 2.79 -3.63
C ALA A 54 -15.37 1.87 -2.74
N SER A 55 -15.73 1.80 -1.45
CA SER A 55 -15.13 0.86 -0.48
C SER A 55 -13.61 1.00 -0.32
N ASN A 56 -13.08 2.24 -0.38
CA ASN A 56 -11.67 2.53 -0.18
C ASN A 56 -11.37 3.01 1.26
N THR A 57 -10.25 2.57 1.83
CA THR A 57 -9.72 3.08 3.11
C THR A 57 -8.44 3.87 2.83
N VAL A 58 -8.42 5.16 3.16
CA VAL A 58 -7.33 6.08 2.81
C VAL A 58 -6.88 6.85 4.04
N ASN A 59 -5.59 6.80 4.34
CA ASN A 59 -4.96 7.55 5.43
C ASN A 59 -3.60 8.12 5.01
N GLY A 60 -3.52 9.43 4.76
CA GLY A 60 -2.26 10.11 4.52
C GLY A 60 -2.38 11.36 3.65
N TYR A 61 -1.32 12.17 3.63
CA TYR A 61 -1.25 13.35 2.75
C TYR A 61 -1.14 12.92 1.29
N LEU A 62 -2.01 13.45 0.42
CA LEU A 62 -2.09 13.15 -1.02
C LEU A 62 -2.30 11.66 -1.37
N ALA A 63 -2.66 10.82 -0.39
CA ALA A 63 -2.93 9.41 -0.65
C ALA A 63 -4.13 9.26 -1.59
N MET A 64 -3.98 8.45 -2.64
CA MET A 64 -5.00 8.23 -3.68
C MET A 64 -5.58 9.52 -4.30
N GLN A 65 -4.81 10.60 -4.38
CA GLN A 65 -5.27 11.91 -4.85
C GLN A 65 -5.98 11.84 -6.22
N HIS A 66 -5.47 11.03 -7.15
CA HIS A 66 -5.92 10.94 -8.53
C HIS A 66 -6.86 9.75 -8.82
N ASN A 67 -7.38 9.06 -7.80
CA ASN A 67 -8.38 8.00 -8.00
C ASN A 67 -9.60 8.56 -8.70
N THR A 68 -10.08 7.93 -9.76
CA THR A 68 -11.33 8.29 -10.44
C THR A 68 -12.40 7.24 -10.16
N THR A 69 -12.17 5.99 -10.55
CA THR A 69 -13.16 4.91 -10.44
C THR A 69 -12.68 3.69 -9.64
N GLY A 70 -11.40 3.64 -9.24
CA GLY A 70 -10.83 2.52 -8.50
C GLY A 70 -11.52 2.28 -7.16
N GLY A 71 -11.83 1.02 -6.87
CA GLY A 71 -12.53 0.61 -5.65
C GLY A 71 -11.78 -0.46 -4.85
N TRP A 72 -12.22 -0.68 -3.61
CA TRP A 72 -11.68 -1.74 -2.75
C TRP A 72 -10.18 -1.61 -2.46
N ASN A 73 -9.66 -0.38 -2.39
CA ASN A 73 -8.24 -0.15 -2.08
C ASN A 73 -8.04 0.25 -0.61
N SER A 74 -6.91 -0.15 -0.02
CA SER A 74 -6.46 0.30 1.30
C SER A 74 -5.12 1.00 1.16
N ALA A 75 -5.06 2.32 1.36
CA ALA A 75 -3.88 3.13 1.18
C ALA A 75 -3.52 3.87 2.49
N VAL A 76 -2.37 3.55 3.07
CA VAL A 76 -1.90 4.15 4.33
C VAL A 76 -0.46 4.66 4.18
N GLY A 77 -0.29 5.97 4.27
CA GLY A 77 1.01 6.64 4.16
C GLY A 77 0.96 7.92 3.32
N ASN A 78 2.04 8.70 3.39
CA ASN A 78 2.22 9.89 2.57
C ASN A 78 2.39 9.49 1.09
N LEU A 79 1.65 10.12 0.17
CA LEU A 79 1.71 9.89 -1.28
C LEU A 79 1.42 8.43 -1.71
N THR A 80 0.90 7.59 -0.82
CA THR A 80 0.58 6.20 -1.12
C THR A 80 -0.51 6.12 -2.19
N MET A 81 -0.26 5.35 -3.25
CA MET A 81 -1.17 5.22 -4.41
C MET A 81 -1.60 6.55 -5.04
N GLN A 82 -0.80 7.62 -4.96
CA GLN A 82 -1.21 8.97 -5.40
C GLN A 82 -1.78 9.00 -6.81
N TYR A 83 -1.18 8.24 -7.75
CA TYR A 83 -1.53 8.22 -9.16
C TYR A 83 -2.45 7.05 -9.58
N ASN A 84 -3.02 6.31 -8.64
CA ASN A 84 -4.05 5.30 -8.94
C ASN A 84 -5.26 5.98 -9.54
N THR A 85 -5.65 5.62 -10.77
CA THR A 85 -6.82 6.19 -11.45
C THR A 85 -7.99 5.21 -11.41
N THR A 86 -7.81 3.99 -11.92
CA THR A 86 -8.87 2.97 -12.01
C THR A 86 -8.51 1.65 -11.33
N GLY A 87 -7.28 1.49 -10.85
CA GLY A 87 -6.82 0.28 -10.17
C GLY A 87 -7.66 -0.04 -8.92
N SER A 88 -7.97 -1.31 -8.74
CA SER A 88 -8.85 -1.81 -7.69
C SER A 88 -8.24 -2.98 -6.93
N ARG A 89 -8.72 -3.21 -5.70
CA ARG A 89 -8.28 -4.31 -4.83
C ARG A 89 -6.79 -4.27 -4.47
N ASN A 90 -6.22 -3.07 -4.36
CA ASN A 90 -4.83 -2.90 -3.95
C ASN A 90 -4.72 -2.60 -2.45
N THR A 91 -3.72 -3.18 -1.79
CA THR A 91 -3.35 -2.85 -0.41
C THR A 91 -1.97 -2.21 -0.41
N ALA A 92 -1.85 -0.97 0.05
CA ALA A 92 -0.62 -0.20 0.07
C ALA A 92 -0.40 0.42 1.46
N THR A 93 0.72 0.08 2.12
CA THR A 93 1.10 0.63 3.43
C THR A 93 2.56 1.07 3.40
N GLY A 94 2.82 2.34 3.68
CA GLY A 94 4.15 2.96 3.59
C GLY A 94 4.14 4.16 2.66
N GLY A 95 5.04 5.11 2.93
CA GLY A 95 5.19 6.30 2.08
C GLY A 95 5.51 5.92 0.63
N GLU A 96 4.78 6.51 -0.32
CA GLU A 96 4.98 6.29 -1.75
C GLU A 96 4.88 4.80 -2.20
N ALA A 97 4.27 3.93 -1.39
CA ALA A 97 3.93 2.58 -1.82
C ALA A 97 2.90 2.62 -2.95
N LEU A 98 3.11 1.86 -4.03
CA LEU A 98 2.28 1.88 -5.25
C LEU A 98 2.10 3.30 -5.85
N LEU A 99 3.03 4.23 -5.62
CA LEU A 99 2.91 5.64 -6.00
C LEU A 99 2.39 5.86 -7.43
N ASN A 100 3.00 5.17 -8.40
CA ASN A 100 2.72 5.33 -9.83
C ASN A 100 1.77 4.28 -10.42
N ASN A 101 1.08 3.47 -9.61
CA ASN A 101 0.06 2.53 -10.12
C ASN A 101 -1.04 3.34 -10.76
N THR A 102 -1.39 3.11 -12.03
CA THR A 102 -2.50 3.81 -12.70
C THR A 102 -3.72 2.91 -12.78
N THR A 103 -3.56 1.70 -13.33
CA THR A 103 -4.66 0.78 -13.60
C THR A 103 -4.45 -0.64 -13.04
N GLY A 104 -3.30 -0.92 -12.43
CA GLY A 104 -2.98 -2.25 -11.90
C GLY A 104 -3.89 -2.65 -10.73
N ASN A 105 -4.23 -3.94 -10.70
CA ASN A 105 -5.18 -4.53 -9.76
C ASN A 105 -4.53 -5.59 -8.87
N ASN A 106 -5.15 -5.85 -7.71
CA ASN A 106 -4.81 -6.95 -6.81
C ASN A 106 -3.35 -6.95 -6.34
N ASN A 107 -2.72 -5.78 -6.17
CA ASN A 107 -1.36 -5.69 -5.66
C ASN A 107 -1.35 -5.46 -4.14
N THR A 108 -0.38 -6.07 -3.46
CA THR A 108 -0.06 -5.80 -2.04
C THR A 108 1.33 -5.19 -1.95
N ALA A 109 1.45 -3.98 -1.41
CA ALA A 109 2.70 -3.25 -1.25
C ALA A 109 2.85 -2.75 0.18
N THR A 110 3.80 -3.29 0.93
CA THR A 110 4.08 -2.90 2.32
C THR A 110 5.53 -2.47 2.46
N GLY A 111 5.78 -1.20 2.72
CA GLY A 111 7.11 -0.60 2.85
C GLY A 111 7.25 0.70 2.05
N PHE A 112 8.24 1.52 2.41
CA PHE A 112 8.53 2.74 1.66
C PHE A 112 8.92 2.40 0.21
N LEU A 113 8.24 3.01 -0.76
CA LEU A 113 8.44 2.77 -2.20
C LEU A 113 8.25 1.30 -2.66
N ALA A 114 7.57 0.44 -1.89
CA ALA A 114 7.21 -0.88 -2.38
C ALA A 114 6.30 -0.75 -3.63
N LEU A 115 6.65 -1.41 -4.74
CA LEU A 115 5.98 -1.26 -6.04
C LEU A 115 5.84 0.19 -6.55
N GLY A 116 6.70 1.12 -6.09
CA GLY A 116 6.55 2.56 -6.32
C GLY A 116 6.51 3.01 -7.79
N ASN A 117 7.12 2.25 -8.71
CA ASN A 117 7.11 2.52 -10.15
C ASN A 117 6.37 1.43 -10.97
N SER A 118 5.41 0.73 -10.36
CA SER A 118 4.50 -0.14 -11.09
C SER A 118 3.35 0.67 -11.68
N LYS A 119 3.10 0.58 -12.99
CA LYS A 119 2.03 1.34 -13.66
C LYS A 119 0.77 0.50 -13.86
N THR A 120 0.94 -0.69 -14.42
CA THR A 120 -0.17 -1.58 -14.79
C THR A 120 0.05 -3.03 -14.36
N GLY A 121 1.08 -3.29 -13.53
CA GLY A 121 1.33 -4.64 -13.02
C GLY A 121 0.19 -5.10 -12.11
N GLU A 122 -0.11 -6.40 -12.15
CA GLU A 122 -1.22 -6.99 -11.40
C GLU A 122 -0.78 -8.19 -10.57
N ASN A 123 -1.53 -8.49 -9.52
CA ASN A 123 -1.31 -9.68 -8.67
C ASN A 123 0.10 -9.76 -8.06
N ASN A 124 0.75 -8.62 -7.78
CA ASN A 124 2.09 -8.61 -7.18
C ASN A 124 2.01 -8.43 -5.66
N THR A 125 2.89 -9.11 -4.92
CA THR A 125 3.09 -8.91 -3.49
C THR A 125 4.51 -8.40 -3.25
N ALA A 126 4.66 -7.22 -2.66
CA ALA A 126 5.92 -6.58 -2.35
C ALA A 126 5.95 -6.17 -0.87
N THR A 127 6.84 -6.78 -0.09
CA THR A 127 7.00 -6.47 1.34
C THR A 127 8.44 -6.11 1.63
N GLY A 128 8.69 -4.86 2.01
CA GLY A 128 10.01 -4.29 2.27
C GLY A 128 10.24 -3.00 1.50
N THR A 129 11.16 -2.18 2.00
CA THR A 129 11.55 -0.93 1.34
C THR A 129 12.07 -1.19 -0.06
N GLN A 130 11.48 -0.49 -1.05
CA GLN A 130 11.80 -0.62 -2.48
C GLN A 130 11.71 -2.05 -3.03
N SER A 131 10.93 -2.93 -2.38
CA SER A 131 10.63 -4.25 -2.93
C SER A 131 9.80 -4.09 -4.22
N LEU A 132 10.18 -4.80 -5.30
CA LEU A 132 9.54 -4.69 -6.62
C LEU A 132 9.45 -3.28 -7.21
N TYR A 133 10.38 -2.38 -6.84
CA TYR A 133 10.27 -0.95 -7.13
C TYR A 133 10.01 -0.63 -8.62
N THR A 134 10.74 -1.24 -9.56
CA THR A 134 10.64 -0.90 -10.99
C THR A 134 9.63 -1.73 -11.80
N ASN A 135 8.72 -2.48 -11.15
CA ASN A 135 7.86 -3.46 -11.82
C ASN A 135 6.78 -2.82 -12.72
N THR A 136 7.15 -2.39 -13.92
CA THR A 136 6.26 -1.62 -14.82
C THR A 136 4.99 -2.38 -15.22
N THR A 137 5.14 -3.60 -15.75
CA THR A 137 4.02 -4.43 -16.26
C THR A 137 4.08 -5.89 -15.82
N GLY A 138 5.10 -6.29 -15.05
CA GLY A 138 5.21 -7.66 -14.55
C GLY A 138 4.05 -8.01 -13.59
N TYR A 139 3.66 -9.27 -13.58
CA TYR A 139 2.53 -9.77 -12.81
C TYR A 139 2.86 -11.04 -12.03
N GLU A 140 2.06 -11.34 -11.02
CA GLU A 140 2.17 -12.58 -10.22
C GLU A 140 3.56 -12.80 -9.63
N ASN A 141 4.17 -11.70 -9.18
CA ASN A 141 5.47 -11.73 -8.52
C ASN A 141 5.32 -11.56 -7.01
N THR A 142 6.12 -12.30 -6.23
CA THR A 142 6.19 -12.16 -4.77
C THR A 142 7.61 -11.78 -4.36
N ALA A 143 7.78 -10.61 -3.75
CA ALA A 143 9.05 -10.13 -3.22
C ALA A 143 8.91 -9.77 -1.73
N THR A 144 9.77 -10.35 -0.91
CA THR A 144 9.83 -10.09 0.54
C THR A 144 11.27 -9.82 0.94
N GLY A 145 11.56 -8.61 1.41
CA GLY A 145 12.88 -8.13 1.76
C GLY A 145 13.16 -6.75 1.17
N MET A 146 14.06 -6.00 1.81
CA MET A 146 14.56 -4.74 1.27
C MET A 146 15.15 -4.98 -0.12
N GLN A 147 14.67 -4.22 -1.11
CA GLN A 147 15.12 -4.26 -2.50
C GLN A 147 15.08 -5.65 -3.14
N ALA A 148 14.26 -6.57 -2.63
CA ALA A 148 13.97 -7.83 -3.31
C ALA A 148 13.27 -7.52 -4.65
N MET A 149 13.80 -8.08 -5.75
CA MET A 149 13.31 -7.85 -7.12
C MET A 149 13.22 -6.38 -7.52
N PHE A 150 14.15 -5.55 -7.04
CA PHE A 150 14.17 -4.11 -7.27
C PHE A 150 14.03 -3.73 -8.76
N ALA A 151 14.78 -4.39 -9.65
CA ALA A 151 14.89 -4.06 -11.06
C ALA A 151 13.93 -4.85 -11.99
N ASN A 152 12.94 -5.58 -11.46
CA ASN A 152 11.95 -6.28 -12.30
C ASN A 152 11.18 -5.26 -13.12
N THR A 153 11.11 -5.43 -14.44
CA THR A 153 10.37 -4.52 -15.33
C THR A 153 9.14 -5.21 -15.89
N THR A 154 9.32 -6.39 -16.51
CA THR A 154 8.25 -7.16 -17.16
C THR A 154 8.20 -8.63 -16.74
N GLY A 155 9.17 -9.11 -15.94
CA GLY A 155 9.20 -10.48 -15.43
C GLY A 155 7.95 -10.84 -14.62
N TYR A 156 7.55 -12.11 -14.67
CA TYR A 156 6.34 -12.63 -14.03
C TYR A 156 6.60 -14.01 -13.41
N HIS A 157 5.73 -14.43 -12.48
CA HIS A 157 5.88 -15.68 -11.70
C HIS A 157 7.21 -15.81 -10.95
N ASN A 158 7.78 -14.70 -10.45
CA ASN A 158 9.01 -14.74 -9.66
C ASN A 158 8.72 -14.70 -8.16
N THR A 159 9.49 -15.44 -7.37
CA THR A 159 9.50 -15.39 -5.91
C THR A 159 10.89 -15.01 -5.40
N ALA A 160 11.01 -13.88 -4.70
CA ALA A 160 12.23 -13.45 -4.03
C ALA A 160 11.99 -13.24 -2.54
N THR A 161 12.68 -14.00 -1.70
CA THR A 161 12.64 -13.83 -0.24
C THR A 161 14.04 -13.61 0.29
N GLY A 162 14.33 -12.41 0.77
CA GLY A 162 15.62 -12.00 1.28
C GLY A 162 16.02 -10.62 0.78
N VAL A 163 16.87 -9.93 1.55
CA VAL A 163 17.43 -8.64 1.14
C VAL A 163 18.23 -8.83 -0.15
N LEU A 164 17.93 -8.02 -1.18
CA LEU A 164 18.57 -8.05 -2.50
C LEU A 164 18.39 -9.36 -3.30
N ALA A 165 17.47 -10.25 -2.91
CA ALA A 165 17.14 -11.43 -3.71
C ALA A 165 16.57 -11.01 -5.07
N LEU A 166 17.07 -11.59 -6.17
CA LEU A 166 16.71 -11.25 -7.56
C LEU A 166 16.80 -9.74 -7.91
N TYR A 167 17.68 -9.00 -7.25
CA TYR A 167 17.78 -7.54 -7.39
C TYR A 167 17.79 -7.04 -8.85
N SER A 168 18.59 -7.67 -9.72
CA SER A 168 18.78 -7.28 -11.13
C SER A 168 17.91 -8.06 -12.12
N ASN A 169 16.93 -8.85 -11.66
CA ASN A 169 16.01 -9.56 -12.56
C ASN A 169 15.15 -8.54 -13.31
N THR A 170 15.32 -8.38 -14.63
CA THR A 170 14.54 -7.41 -15.42
C THR A 170 13.33 -8.06 -16.09
N THR A 171 13.58 -9.12 -16.86
CA THR A 171 12.56 -9.83 -17.66
C THR A 171 12.43 -11.30 -17.31
N GLY A 172 13.25 -11.81 -16.39
CA GLY A 172 13.26 -13.23 -16.02
C GLY A 172 11.93 -13.67 -15.43
N THR A 173 11.55 -14.93 -15.69
CA THR A 173 10.28 -15.51 -15.27
C THR A 173 10.51 -16.82 -14.53
N PHE A 174 9.54 -17.24 -13.71
CA PHE A 174 9.59 -18.51 -12.97
C PHE A 174 10.85 -18.69 -12.09
N ASN A 175 11.43 -17.60 -11.60
CA ASN A 175 12.59 -17.65 -10.72
C ASN A 175 12.14 -17.80 -9.26
N THR A 176 12.90 -18.58 -8.50
CA THR A 176 12.73 -18.65 -7.03
C THR A 176 14.09 -18.39 -6.38
N ALA A 177 14.19 -17.31 -5.63
CA ALA A 177 15.38 -16.91 -4.88
C ALA A 177 15.06 -16.75 -3.40
N VAL A 178 15.78 -17.46 -2.54
CA VAL A 178 15.62 -17.40 -1.10
C VAL A 178 16.99 -17.24 -0.46
N GLY A 179 17.14 -16.15 0.31
CA GLY A 179 18.38 -15.77 0.99
C GLY A 179 18.87 -14.36 0.61
N PHE A 180 19.79 -13.84 1.42
CA PHE A 180 20.49 -12.58 1.12
C PHE A 180 21.25 -12.70 -0.20
N ASN A 181 21.06 -11.75 -1.11
CA ASN A 181 21.67 -11.71 -2.45
C ASN A 181 21.41 -12.95 -3.35
N ALA A 182 20.44 -13.80 -3.02
CA ALA A 182 20.14 -14.97 -3.84
C ALA A 182 19.77 -14.54 -5.27
N LEU A 183 20.48 -15.08 -6.28
CA LEU A 183 20.28 -14.75 -7.70
C LEU A 183 20.33 -13.24 -8.01
N LYS A 184 21.10 -12.44 -7.23
CA LYS A 184 21.16 -10.97 -7.36
C LYS A 184 21.35 -10.49 -8.81
N ASN A 185 22.23 -11.14 -9.57
CA ASN A 185 22.60 -10.75 -10.93
C ASN A 185 21.92 -11.60 -12.01
N ASN A 186 20.79 -12.25 -11.72
CA ASN A 186 20.07 -13.01 -12.73
C ASN A 186 19.48 -12.08 -13.79
N THR A 187 19.99 -12.13 -15.02
CA THR A 187 19.50 -11.34 -16.17
C THR A 187 18.85 -12.22 -17.26
N GLY A 188 18.73 -13.53 -17.02
CA GLY A 188 18.20 -14.51 -17.98
C GLY A 188 16.72 -14.89 -17.75
N PRO A 189 16.10 -15.58 -18.72
CA PRO A 189 14.67 -15.90 -18.70
C PRO A 189 14.26 -16.91 -17.63
N THR A 190 15.18 -17.76 -17.13
CA THR A 190 14.82 -18.81 -16.16
C THR A 190 16.05 -19.25 -15.35
N ALA A 191 16.00 -19.11 -14.03
CA ALA A 191 16.96 -19.60 -13.06
C ALA A 191 16.18 -20.09 -11.84
N THR A 192 15.98 -21.41 -11.77
CA THR A 192 15.18 -22.03 -10.71
C THR A 192 16.11 -22.47 -9.56
N TYR A 193 16.00 -21.78 -8.43
CA TYR A 193 16.26 -22.28 -7.06
C TYR A 193 17.61 -21.97 -6.34
N THR A 194 17.62 -22.25 -5.03
CA THR A 194 18.09 -21.42 -3.91
C THR A 194 19.19 -22.08 -3.05
N LYS A 195 19.97 -21.28 -2.27
CA LYS A 195 20.52 -21.69 -0.96
C LYS A 195 21.00 -20.49 -0.13
N GLY A 196 20.29 -20.16 0.94
CA GLY A 196 20.85 -19.41 2.07
C GLY A 196 21.51 -20.38 3.04
N GLY A 197 22.85 -20.39 3.10
CA GLY A 197 23.62 -21.16 4.07
C GLY A 197 25.13 -21.00 3.87
N THR A 198 25.66 -19.92 4.46
CA THR A 198 27.06 -19.60 4.81
C THR A 198 28.22 -19.99 3.89
N SER A 199 28.97 -18.96 3.46
CA SER A 199 30.41 -18.91 3.16
C SER A 199 30.98 -19.82 2.06
N ASN A 200 31.48 -19.24 0.98
CA ASN A 200 32.94 -19.11 0.82
C ASN A 200 33.30 -18.01 -0.18
N THR A 201 34.47 -17.43 0.07
CA THR A 201 35.28 -16.52 -0.77
C THR A 201 35.12 -16.68 -2.29
#